data_AF-A0A814VEA5-F1
#
_entry.id   AF-A0A814VEA5-F1
#
_cell.length_a   1.000
_cell.length_b   1.000
_cell.length_c   1.000
_cell.angle_alpha   90.00
_cell.angle_beta   90.00
_cell.angle_gamma   90.00
#
_symmetry.space_group_name_H-M   'P 1'
#
loop_
_entity.id
_entity.type
_entity.pdbx_description
1 polymer ?
#
loop_
_entity_poly.entity_id
_entity_poly.type
_entity_poly.pdbx_seq_one_letter_code
_entity_poly.pdbx_strand_id
1 'polypeptide(L)'
;MSESDESDRSITEQIPSNVLDFSSQYGSNRGRNYNMENICTPPEIYPQYGDSTHALVFRTYGPWWLNMPSYKQTRKNFKREQKTFTSRDFIDIRYSSLVYECISLNIYETYNPGTLEVVYVGKEDDDRNITWHRVWKFPEPFSIVLKDDQEILIENGKNLYY
;
A
#
# COMPACT_ATOMS: atom_id res chain seq x y z
N MET A 1 14.28 -16.94 39.98
CA MET A 1 13.82 -16.93 38.58
C MET A 1 12.41 -16.36 38.62
N SER A 2 12.29 -15.06 38.42
CA SER A 2 11.02 -14.33 38.50
C SER A 2 10.42 -14.23 37.11
N GLU A 3 9.32 -14.96 36.90
CA GLU A 3 8.35 -14.79 35.82
C GLU A 3 7.56 -13.50 36.05
N SER A 4 8.19 -12.35 35.83
CA SER A 4 7.52 -11.06 35.98
C SER A 4 8.17 -10.03 35.06
N ASP A 5 7.88 -10.12 33.76
CA ASP A 5 7.96 -9.00 32.80
C ASP A 5 7.22 -9.34 31.49
N GLU A 6 6.07 -10.02 31.60
CA GLU A 6 5.04 -9.99 30.53
C GLU A 6 4.25 -8.67 30.66
N SER A 7 4.95 -7.55 30.62
CA SER A 7 4.32 -6.23 30.67
C SER A 7 3.42 -6.07 29.45
N ASP A 8 2.11 -6.09 29.70
CA ASP A 8 0.99 -5.65 28.86
C ASP A 8 1.41 -5.14 27.46
N ARG A 9 1.60 -6.08 26.51
CA ARG A 9 1.80 -5.74 25.10
C ARG A 9 0.46 -5.25 24.55
N SER A 10 0.15 -3.98 24.79
CA SER A 10 -1.06 -3.35 24.24
C SER A 10 -0.97 -3.29 22.71
N ILE A 11 -1.94 -3.91 22.05
CA ILE A 11 -2.09 -3.80 20.59
C ILE A 11 -2.52 -2.37 20.29
N THR A 12 -1.71 -1.65 19.52
CA THR A 12 -2.01 -0.27 19.11
C THR A 12 -2.28 -0.24 17.61
N GLU A 13 -3.52 0.06 17.23
CA GLU A 13 -3.86 0.39 15.84
C GLU A 13 -3.35 1.79 15.51
N GLN A 14 -2.76 1.95 14.31
CA GLN A 14 -2.26 3.24 13.85
C GLN A 14 -2.66 3.50 12.40
N ILE A 15 -2.98 4.76 12.12
CA ILE A 15 -3.10 5.29 10.76
C ILE A 15 -1.78 6.01 10.44
N PRO A 16 -1.30 5.97 9.19
CA PRO A 16 -0.14 6.73 8.78
C PRO A 16 -0.28 8.21 9.17
N SER A 17 0.75 8.80 9.76
CA SER A 17 0.75 10.20 10.17
C SER A 17 1.25 11.14 9.09
N ASN A 18 2.14 10.66 8.21
CA ASN A 18 2.74 11.47 7.15
C ASN A 18 3.05 10.63 5.91
N VAL A 19 2.95 11.28 4.75
CA VAL A 19 3.57 10.82 3.50
C VAL A 19 4.98 11.41 3.42
N LEU A 20 5.98 10.56 3.16
CA LEU A 20 7.38 10.96 3.05
C LEU A 20 7.79 11.22 1.60
N ASP A 21 7.45 10.29 0.71
CA ASP A 21 7.74 10.39 -0.71
C ASP A 21 6.76 9.52 -1.52
N PHE A 22 6.61 9.80 -2.81
CA PHE A 22 5.78 9.02 -3.72
C PHE A 22 6.15 9.28 -5.18
N SER A 23 5.92 8.29 -6.04
CA SER A 23 6.24 8.39 -7.47
C SER A 23 5.32 9.33 -8.24
N SER A 24 4.03 9.35 -7.92
CA SER A 24 3.04 10.16 -8.60
C SER A 24 1.78 10.36 -7.76
N GLN A 25 1.00 11.39 -8.08
CA GLN A 25 -0.35 11.54 -7.55
C GLN A 25 -1.28 12.08 -8.64
N TYR A 26 -2.50 11.58 -8.69
CA TYR A 26 -3.52 12.03 -9.64
C TYR A 26 -4.05 13.41 -9.28
N GLY A 27 -4.24 13.67 -7.99
CA GLY A 27 -4.59 14.97 -7.46
C GLY A 27 -3.56 16.06 -7.77
N SER A 28 -3.99 17.31 -7.64
CA SER A 28 -3.08 18.45 -7.75
C SER A 28 -2.48 18.79 -6.40
N ASN A 29 -1.25 19.28 -6.36
CA ASN A 29 -0.56 19.67 -5.12
C ASN A 29 -1.30 20.74 -4.29
N ARG A 30 -2.24 21.48 -4.91
CA ARG A 30 -3.06 22.50 -4.25
C ARG A 30 -4.50 22.03 -3.96
N GLY A 31 -4.89 20.87 -4.49
CA GLY A 31 -6.21 20.28 -4.27
C GLY A 31 -6.23 19.39 -3.03
N ARG A 32 -7.37 18.77 -2.78
CA ARG A 32 -7.54 17.70 -1.76
C ARG A 32 -8.01 16.37 -2.35
N ASN A 33 -8.42 16.39 -3.61
CA ASN A 33 -9.01 15.22 -4.27
C ASN A 33 -7.89 14.32 -4.80
N TYR A 34 -7.99 13.02 -4.56
CA TYR A 34 -7.08 12.02 -5.14
C TYR A 34 -5.61 12.20 -4.75
N ASN A 35 -5.37 12.81 -3.59
CA ASN A 35 -4.02 13.09 -3.10
C ASN A 35 -3.46 11.93 -2.28
N MET A 36 -2.14 11.82 -2.23
CA MET A 36 -1.47 10.80 -1.41
C MET A 36 -1.75 10.99 0.08
N GLU A 37 -1.84 12.24 0.54
CA GLU A 37 -2.16 12.60 1.94
C GLU A 37 -3.49 12.01 2.45
N ASN A 38 -4.39 11.60 1.55
CA ASN A 38 -5.63 10.93 1.96
C ASN A 38 -5.36 9.60 2.71
N ILE A 39 -4.19 8.99 2.53
CA ILE A 39 -3.78 7.80 3.30
C ILE A 39 -3.61 8.07 4.80
N CYS A 40 -3.40 9.33 5.17
CA CYS A 40 -3.22 9.75 6.56
C CYS A 40 -4.55 10.06 7.27
N THR A 41 -5.67 9.64 6.68
CA THR A 41 -7.01 9.79 7.26
C THR A 41 -7.62 8.41 7.53
N PRO A 42 -8.55 8.29 8.49
CA PRO A 42 -9.28 7.05 8.72
C PRO A 42 -9.97 6.54 7.44
N PRO A 43 -10.10 5.22 7.23
CA PRO A 43 -10.77 4.68 6.05
C PRO A 43 -12.25 5.11 5.97
N GLU A 44 -12.56 6.09 5.10
CA GLU A 44 -13.93 6.59 4.91
C GLU A 44 -14.70 5.85 3.81
N ILE A 45 -14.00 5.36 2.78
CA ILE A 45 -14.65 4.78 1.59
C ILE A 45 -15.04 3.33 1.86
N TYR A 46 -14.13 2.53 2.41
CA TYR A 46 -14.38 1.12 2.68
C TYR A 46 -15.51 0.92 3.72
N PRO A 47 -16.50 0.04 3.49
CA PRO A 47 -16.51 -1.06 2.51
C PRO A 47 -17.13 -0.74 1.15
N GLN A 48 -17.48 0.53 0.90
CA GLN A 48 -17.94 0.95 -0.41
C GLN A 48 -16.77 0.93 -1.41
N TYR A 49 -17.09 0.77 -2.69
CA TYR A 49 -16.11 0.74 -3.77
C TYR A 49 -16.52 1.71 -4.88
N GLY A 50 -15.54 2.23 -5.60
CA GLY A 50 -15.77 3.18 -6.69
C GLY A 50 -14.81 4.36 -6.67
N ASP A 51 -15.05 5.28 -7.61
CA ASP A 51 -14.30 6.53 -7.71
C ASP A 51 -14.71 7.47 -6.56
N SER A 52 -13.76 7.87 -5.74
CA SER A 52 -13.98 8.80 -4.63
C SER A 52 -12.81 9.77 -4.51
N THR A 53 -13.13 11.05 -4.35
CA THR A 53 -12.14 12.11 -4.16
C THR A 53 -11.32 11.94 -2.88
N HIS A 54 -11.82 11.18 -1.90
CA HIS A 54 -11.10 10.87 -0.65
C HIS A 54 -10.15 9.68 -0.80
N ALA A 55 -10.08 9.03 -1.96
CA ALA A 55 -9.09 7.98 -2.20
C ALA A 55 -7.71 8.60 -2.47
N LEU A 56 -6.64 7.83 -2.24
CA LEU A 56 -5.35 8.11 -2.86
C LEU A 56 -5.33 7.43 -4.23
N VAL A 57 -4.87 8.14 -5.27
CA VAL A 57 -4.82 7.58 -6.63
C VAL A 57 -3.53 7.98 -7.34
N PHE A 58 -2.77 7.00 -7.81
CA PHE A 58 -1.60 7.22 -8.65
C PHE A 58 -2.00 7.57 -10.08
N ARG A 59 -1.17 8.29 -10.84
CA ARG A 59 -1.49 8.62 -12.25
C ARG A 59 -1.55 7.42 -13.16
N THR A 60 -0.88 6.32 -12.79
CA THR A 60 -0.84 5.11 -13.60
C THR A 60 -1.88 4.08 -13.18
N TYR A 61 -2.92 4.49 -12.44
CA TYR A 61 -4.03 3.62 -12.06
C TYR A 61 -4.68 2.96 -13.28
N GLY A 62 -4.87 1.65 -13.19
CA GLY A 62 -5.41 0.83 -14.29
C GLY A 62 -4.53 0.78 -15.55
N PRO A 63 -4.90 -0.03 -16.54
CA PRO A 63 -4.08 -0.22 -17.75
C PRO A 63 -4.39 0.77 -18.88
N TRP A 64 -5.29 1.73 -18.70
CA TRP A 64 -5.82 2.57 -19.80
C TRP A 64 -4.72 3.31 -20.57
N TRP A 65 -3.71 3.82 -19.85
CA TRP A 65 -2.61 4.60 -20.42
C TRP A 65 -1.66 3.75 -21.27
N LEU A 66 -1.62 2.42 -21.07
CA LEU A 66 -0.90 1.50 -21.96
C LEU A 66 -1.46 1.51 -23.39
N ASN A 67 -2.75 1.83 -23.51
CA ASN A 67 -3.44 1.86 -24.78
C ASN A 67 -3.38 3.21 -25.49
N MET A 68 -2.94 4.28 -24.81
CA MET A 68 -2.90 5.63 -25.33
C MET A 68 -1.93 5.76 -26.52
N PRO A 69 -2.32 6.40 -27.64
CA PRO A 69 -1.48 6.52 -28.83
C PRO A 69 -0.10 7.13 -28.57
N SER A 70 -0.05 8.18 -27.74
CA SER A 70 1.20 8.86 -27.36
C SER A 70 2.14 7.96 -26.53
N TYR A 71 1.59 7.15 -25.62
CA TYR A 71 2.40 6.17 -24.86
C TYR A 71 2.97 5.10 -25.81
N LYS A 72 2.14 4.54 -26.70
CA LYS A 72 2.57 3.58 -27.73
C LYS A 72 3.65 4.16 -28.64
N GLN A 73 3.50 5.40 -29.08
CA GLN A 73 4.47 6.07 -29.94
C GLN A 73 5.80 6.32 -29.23
N THR A 74 5.77 6.72 -27.96
CA THR A 74 6.99 6.93 -27.16
C THR A 74 7.72 5.60 -26.91
N ARG A 75 6.99 4.51 -26.63
CA ARG A 75 7.55 3.16 -26.42
C ARG A 75 8.24 2.56 -27.66
N LYS A 76 7.82 2.93 -28.89
CA LYS A 76 8.46 2.42 -30.13
C LYS A 76 9.95 2.74 -30.18
N ASN A 77 10.35 3.89 -29.63
CA ASN A 77 11.73 4.38 -29.69
C ASN A 77 12.53 4.11 -28.41
N PHE A 78 11.89 3.57 -27.36
CA PHE A 78 12.51 3.28 -26.07
C PHE A 78 12.19 1.86 -25.61
N LYS A 79 13.19 0.97 -25.73
CA LYS A 79 13.15 -0.34 -25.07
C LYS A 79 13.55 -0.16 -23.60
N ARG A 80 12.58 -0.10 -22.69
CA ARG A 80 12.87 -0.34 -21.28
C ARG A 80 13.20 -1.82 -21.11
N GLU A 81 14.30 -2.12 -20.45
CA GLU A 81 14.56 -3.47 -19.95
C GLU A 81 13.35 -3.95 -19.15
N GLN A 82 12.98 -5.22 -19.35
CA GLN A 82 12.00 -5.86 -18.49
C GLN A 82 12.65 -6.01 -17.12
N LYS A 83 12.34 -5.10 -16.21
CA LYS A 83 12.76 -5.21 -14.83
C LYS A 83 12.04 -6.42 -14.23
N THR A 84 12.75 -7.16 -13.38
CA THR A 84 12.19 -8.17 -12.47
C THR A 84 11.22 -7.58 -11.45
N PHE A 85 11.18 -6.25 -11.36
CA PHE A 85 10.29 -5.45 -10.53
C PHE A 85 9.32 -4.67 -11.43
N THR A 86 8.04 -5.00 -11.33
CA THR A 86 6.97 -4.48 -12.19
C THR A 86 6.30 -3.24 -11.65
N SER A 87 6.40 -2.98 -10.33
CA SER A 87 5.77 -1.84 -9.71
C SER A 87 6.27 -0.54 -10.33
N ARG A 88 5.28 0.27 -10.73
CA ARG A 88 5.49 1.53 -11.45
C ARG A 88 5.33 2.74 -10.55
N ASP A 89 4.68 2.55 -9.42
CA ASP A 89 4.39 3.57 -8.45
C ASP A 89 4.74 3.09 -7.04
N PHE A 90 5.10 4.03 -6.18
CA PHE A 90 5.36 3.77 -4.77
C PHE A 90 4.84 4.92 -3.93
N ILE A 91 4.57 4.62 -2.66
CA ILE A 91 4.34 5.61 -1.62
C ILE A 91 5.10 5.15 -0.37
N ASP A 92 5.84 6.09 0.21
CA ASP A 92 6.54 5.92 1.47
C ASP A 92 5.78 6.71 2.53
N ILE A 93 5.45 6.04 3.62
CA ILE A 93 4.64 6.60 4.71
C ILE A 93 5.29 6.37 6.06
N ARG A 94 4.96 7.23 7.01
CA ARG A 94 5.40 7.15 8.40
C ARG A 94 4.20 7.00 9.32
N TYR A 95 4.36 6.21 10.37
CA TYR A 95 3.42 6.12 11.49
C TYR A 95 3.91 6.97 12.67
N SER A 96 2.98 7.40 13.54
CA SER A 96 3.29 8.26 14.69
C SER A 96 4.26 7.63 15.68
N SER A 97 4.15 6.33 15.89
CA SER A 97 4.94 5.59 16.88
C SER A 97 5.62 4.38 16.26
N LEU A 98 6.89 4.17 16.64
CA LEU A 98 7.59 2.91 16.37
C LEU A 98 6.92 1.78 17.13
N VAL A 99 6.79 0.61 16.49
CA VAL A 99 6.24 -0.60 17.10
C VAL A 99 7.30 -1.69 17.12
N TYR A 100 7.27 -2.53 18.16
CA TYR A 100 8.18 -3.66 18.28
C TYR A 100 7.84 -4.78 17.27
N GLU A 101 6.54 -5.00 17.04
CA GLU A 101 6.04 -6.08 16.19
C GLU A 101 4.82 -5.59 15.41
N CYS A 102 4.80 -5.89 14.10
CA CYS A 102 3.66 -5.62 13.23
C CYS A 102 2.76 -6.86 13.17
N ILE A 103 1.63 -6.84 13.89
CA ILE A 103 0.70 -7.99 13.95
C ILE A 103 -0.13 -8.08 12.67
N SER A 104 -0.64 -6.94 12.17
CA SER A 104 -1.43 -6.89 10.94
C SER A 104 -1.19 -5.57 10.20
N LEU A 105 -1.34 -5.63 8.87
CA LEU A 105 -1.30 -4.46 8.00
C LEU A 105 -2.54 -4.49 7.10
N ASN A 106 -3.46 -3.55 7.35
CA ASN A 106 -4.71 -3.45 6.62
C ASN A 106 -4.56 -2.46 5.47
N ILE A 107 -4.65 -2.94 4.22
CA ILE A 107 -4.58 -2.12 3.01
C ILE A 107 -5.91 -2.20 2.26
N TYR A 108 -6.59 -1.06 2.11
CA TYR A 108 -7.91 -0.99 1.49
C TYR A 108 -7.83 -0.48 0.04
N GLU A 109 -7.96 -1.39 -0.92
CA GLU A 109 -8.05 -1.03 -2.34
C GLU A 109 -9.52 -0.85 -2.76
N THR A 110 -9.99 0.40 -2.91
CA THR A 110 -11.42 0.71 -3.08
C THR A 110 -11.87 1.00 -4.52
N TYR A 111 -10.96 1.19 -5.48
CA TYR A 111 -11.31 1.50 -6.88
C TYR A 111 -10.71 0.53 -7.90
N ASN A 112 -9.44 0.15 -7.75
CA ASN A 112 -8.77 -0.85 -8.59
C ASN A 112 -8.07 -1.87 -7.68
N PRO A 113 -8.75 -2.91 -7.19
CA PRO A 113 -8.15 -3.93 -6.33
C PRO A 113 -7.17 -4.83 -7.07
N GLY A 114 -6.22 -5.41 -6.33
CA GLY A 114 -5.18 -6.30 -6.86
C GLY A 114 -4.00 -5.58 -7.50
N THR A 115 -3.81 -4.29 -7.19
CA THR A 115 -2.71 -3.47 -7.72
C THR A 115 -1.48 -3.43 -6.83
N LEU A 116 -1.64 -3.77 -5.54
CA LEU A 116 -0.52 -3.87 -4.61
C LEU A 116 0.42 -5.03 -5.01
N GLU A 117 1.68 -4.73 -5.29
CA GLU A 117 2.67 -5.74 -5.68
C GLU A 117 3.65 -6.12 -4.57
N VAL A 118 3.95 -5.21 -3.66
CA VAL A 118 4.99 -5.42 -2.64
C VAL A 118 4.78 -4.48 -1.46
N VAL A 119 5.12 -4.97 -0.27
CA VAL A 119 5.16 -4.17 0.96
C VAL A 119 6.53 -4.31 1.60
N TYR A 120 7.09 -3.16 1.98
CA TYR A 120 8.29 -3.07 2.80
C TYR A 120 7.95 -2.38 4.11
N VAL A 121 8.61 -2.80 5.19
CA VAL A 121 8.57 -2.13 6.50
C VAL A 121 9.97 -1.62 6.80
N GLY A 122 10.04 -0.33 7.17
CA GLY A 122 11.28 0.31 7.59
C GLY A 122 11.59 -0.02 9.04
N LYS A 123 12.79 -0.52 9.30
CA LYS A 123 13.37 -0.63 10.64
C LYS A 123 14.35 0.51 10.85
N GLU A 124 14.07 1.37 11.81
CA GLU A 124 14.95 2.44 12.24
C GLU A 124 15.96 1.89 13.27
N ASP A 125 17.25 2.19 13.09
CA ASP A 125 18.30 1.89 14.06
C ASP A 125 18.54 3.06 15.04
N ASP A 126 19.46 2.88 16.00
CA ASP A 126 19.78 3.89 17.02
C ASP A 126 20.32 5.21 16.42
N ASP A 127 20.88 5.14 15.22
CA ASP A 127 21.42 6.28 14.46
C ASP A 127 20.38 6.90 13.51
N ARG A 128 19.12 6.45 13.57
CA ARG A 128 17.99 6.88 12.71
C ARG A 128 18.11 6.49 11.24
N ASN A 129 18.96 5.52 10.92
CA ASN A 129 18.99 4.97 9.57
C ASN A 129 17.84 3.99 9.40
N ILE A 130 17.16 4.06 8.25
CA ILE A 130 16.06 3.16 7.91
C ILE A 130 16.60 2.03 7.03
N THR A 131 16.48 0.80 7.50
CA THR A 131 16.66 -0.40 6.68
C THR A 131 15.31 -0.95 6.28
N TRP A 132 15.08 -1.11 4.97
CA TRP A 132 13.82 -1.61 4.45
C TRP A 132 13.81 -3.14 4.38
N HIS A 133 12.80 -3.76 4.99
CA HIS A 133 12.58 -5.20 4.97
C HIS A 133 11.30 -5.52 4.21
N ARG A 134 11.39 -6.38 3.18
CA ARG A 134 10.19 -6.84 2.45
C ARG A 134 9.39 -7.76 3.35
N VAL A 135 8.14 -7.41 3.63
CA VAL A 135 7.24 -8.23 4.47
C VAL A 135 6.22 -8.99 3.64
N TRP A 136 5.98 -8.56 2.40
CA TRP A 136 5.07 -9.24 1.49
C TRP A 136 5.39 -8.89 0.02
N LYS A 137 5.16 -9.83 -0.90
CA LYS A 137 5.26 -9.59 -2.35
C LYS A 137 4.28 -10.46 -3.15
N PHE A 138 3.53 -9.88 -4.06
CA PHE A 138 2.76 -10.64 -5.05
C PHE A 138 3.69 -11.57 -5.89
N PRO A 139 3.34 -12.85 -6.10
CA PRO A 139 2.04 -13.48 -5.85
C PRO A 139 1.94 -14.25 -4.52
N GLU A 140 2.79 -13.94 -3.52
CA GLU A 140 2.76 -14.57 -2.20
C GLU A 140 1.33 -14.51 -1.60
N PRO A 141 0.85 -15.59 -0.97
CA PRO A 141 -0.48 -15.62 -0.38
C PRO A 141 -0.69 -14.52 0.66
N PHE A 142 -1.91 -14.03 0.76
CA PHE A 142 -2.34 -13.11 1.82
C PHE A 142 -3.81 -13.34 2.14
N SER A 143 -4.22 -12.94 3.35
CA SER A 143 -5.63 -12.91 3.70
C SER A 143 -6.18 -11.49 3.65
N ILE A 144 -7.42 -11.38 3.19
CA ILE A 144 -8.23 -10.17 3.26
C ILE A 144 -9.20 -10.39 4.42
N VAL A 145 -9.06 -9.62 5.48
CA VAL A 145 -10.01 -9.63 6.59
C VAL A 145 -11.08 -8.58 6.29
N LEU A 146 -12.32 -9.04 6.13
CA LEU A 146 -13.48 -8.18 5.96
C LEU A 146 -13.95 -7.63 7.31
N LYS A 147 -14.77 -6.58 7.27
CA LYS A 147 -15.32 -5.90 8.47
C LYS A 147 -16.17 -6.80 9.39
N ASP A 148 -16.65 -7.93 8.89
CA ASP A 148 -17.42 -8.93 9.63
C ASP A 148 -16.55 -10.10 10.12
N ASP A 149 -15.23 -9.87 10.21
CA ASP A 149 -14.20 -10.86 10.57
C ASP A 149 -14.13 -12.08 9.64
N GLN A 150 -14.79 -12.01 8.47
CA GLN A 150 -14.60 -13.03 7.44
C GLN A 150 -13.23 -12.88 6.80
N GLU A 151 -12.49 -13.99 6.76
CA GLU A 151 -11.17 -14.04 6.14
C GLU A 151 -11.26 -14.67 4.74
N ILE A 152 -10.82 -13.93 3.72
CA ILE A 152 -10.66 -14.45 2.37
C ILE A 152 -9.18 -14.68 2.11
N LEU A 153 -8.79 -15.94 1.98
CA LEU A 153 -7.45 -16.36 1.60
C LEU A 153 -7.28 -16.24 0.08
N ILE A 154 -6.31 -15.42 -0.32
CA ILE A 154 -5.92 -15.22 -1.71
C ILE A 154 -4.56 -15.88 -1.91
N GLU A 155 -4.50 -16.86 -2.81
CA GLU A 155 -3.23 -17.46 -3.26
C GLU A 155 -2.95 -17.07 -4.71
N ASN A 156 -1.80 -16.43 -4.96
CA ASN A 156 -1.38 -16.02 -6.30
C ASN A 156 -2.43 -15.23 -7.09
N GLY A 157 -3.18 -14.35 -6.42
CA GLY A 157 -4.25 -13.56 -7.04
C GLY A 157 -5.52 -14.35 -7.40
N LYS A 158 -5.65 -15.59 -6.92
CA LYS A 158 -6.87 -16.38 -7.00
C LYS A 158 -7.48 -16.53 -5.61
N ASN A 159 -8.78 -16.30 -5.54
CA ASN A 159 -9.57 -16.68 -4.38
C ASN A 159 -9.70 -18.21 -4.36
N LEU A 160 -9.40 -18.83 -3.22
CA LEU A 160 -9.45 -20.28 -3.05
C LEU A 160 -10.84 -20.83 -2.75
N TYR A 161 -11.79 -19.96 -2.41
CA TYR A 161 -13.15 -20.32 -2.00
C TYR A 161 -14.18 -20.29 -3.14
N TYR A 162 -13.72 -20.16 -4.40
CA TYR A 162 -14.53 -20.30 -5.61
C TYR A 162 -14.10 -21.49 -6.47
#